data_AF-A0A7X5IW30-F1
#
_entry.id   AF-A0A7X5IW30-F1
#
_cell.length_a   1.000
_cell.length_b   1.000
_cell.length_c   1.000
_cell.angle_alpha   90.00
_cell.angle_beta   90.00
_cell.angle_gamma   90.00
#
_symmetry.space_group_name_H-M   'P 1'
#
loop_
_entity.id
_entity.type
_entity.pdbx_description
1 polymer ?
#
loop_
_entity_poly.entity_id
_entity_poly.type
_entity_poly.pdbx_seq_one_letter_code
_entity_poly.pdbx_strand_id
1 'polypeptide(L)'
;AYPIKNSSMSNCIVLDPFGGSGSTLIACEQTNRICYTIELDEKFADVIINRYIEQAGSAENVFVERDGVKIPYAELTGGVVKGNE
;
A
#
# COMPACT_ATOMS: atom_id res chain seq x y z
N ALA A 1 4.78 13.59 7.60
CA ALA A 1 3.31 13.66 7.41
C ALA A 1 2.67 14.90 8.07
N TYR A 2 3.21 16.12 7.89
CA TYR A 2 2.64 17.33 8.53
C TYR A 2 1.23 17.69 8.01
N PRO A 3 0.97 17.70 6.67
CA PRO A 3 -0.36 18.05 6.15
C PRO A 3 -1.50 17.15 6.65
N ILE A 4 -1.26 15.83 6.68
CA ILE A 4 -2.22 14.82 7.17
C ILE A 4 -2.51 15.03 8.66
N LYS A 5 -1.49 15.22 9.49
CA LYS A 5 -1.66 15.41 10.94
C LYS A 5 -2.41 16.71 11.27
N ASN A 6 -2.17 17.77 10.52
CA ASN A 6 -2.79 19.07 10.76
C ASN A 6 -4.24 19.16 10.24
N SER A 7 -4.60 18.34 9.26
CA SER A 7 -5.86 18.50 8.51
C SER A 7 -6.79 17.29 8.60
N SER A 8 -6.47 16.30 9.44
CA SER A 8 -7.30 15.12 9.64
C SER A 8 -7.13 14.56 11.05
N MET A 9 -8.13 13.85 11.55
CA MET A 9 -8.00 13.02 12.76
C MET A 9 -7.49 11.62 12.40
N SER A 10 -7.03 10.87 13.41
CA SER A 10 -6.78 9.44 13.23
C SER A 10 -8.06 8.74 12.77
N ASN A 11 -7.91 7.67 11.98
CA ASN A 11 -8.97 6.91 11.30
C ASN A 11 -9.74 7.69 10.22
N CYS A 12 -9.38 8.94 9.91
CA CYS A 12 -9.92 9.62 8.73
C CYS A 12 -9.43 8.95 7.44
N ILE A 13 -10.23 9.12 6.39
CA ILE A 13 -9.91 8.70 5.02
C ILE A 13 -9.10 9.80 4.33
N VAL A 14 -8.01 9.41 3.69
CA VAL A 14 -7.19 10.26 2.80
C VAL A 14 -7.25 9.64 1.39
N LEU A 15 -7.65 10.44 0.41
CA LEU A 15 -7.66 10.05 -1.00
C LEU A 15 -6.39 10.58 -1.69
N ASP A 16 -5.66 9.70 -2.36
CA ASP A 16 -4.52 10.05 -3.20
C ASP A 16 -4.70 9.48 -4.61
N PRO A 17 -5.22 10.27 -5.57
CA PRO A 17 -5.49 9.78 -6.91
C PRO A 17 -4.23 9.57 -7.77
N PHE A 18 -3.04 9.92 -7.26
CA PHE A 18 -1.77 9.80 -7.97
C PHE A 18 -0.71 9.22 -7.02
N GLY A 19 -0.77 7.92 -6.79
CA GLY A 19 0.02 7.24 -5.77
C GLY A 19 1.53 7.42 -5.93
N GLY A 20 2.05 7.46 -7.16
CA GLY A 20 3.45 7.69 -7.45
C GLY A 20 4.37 6.75 -6.66
N SER A 21 5.18 7.30 -5.75
CA SER A 21 6.07 6.51 -4.88
C SER A 21 5.40 5.89 -3.64
N GLY A 22 4.11 6.13 -3.42
CA GLY A 22 3.36 5.64 -2.26
C GLY A 22 3.57 6.46 -0.99
N SER A 23 4.10 7.69 -1.10
CA SER A 23 4.44 8.51 0.07
C SER A 23 3.23 8.82 0.97
N THR A 24 2.05 9.06 0.38
CA THR A 24 0.80 9.30 1.12
C THR A 24 0.33 8.05 1.86
N LEU A 25 0.41 6.87 1.23
CA LEU A 25 0.05 5.59 1.86
C LEU A 25 0.90 5.34 3.12
N ILE A 26 2.22 5.47 3.01
CA ILE A 26 3.14 5.29 4.15
C ILE A 26 2.89 6.33 5.24
N ALA A 27 2.63 7.58 4.86
CA ALA A 27 2.30 8.63 5.80
C ALA A 27 0.99 8.34 6.55
N CYS A 28 -0.01 7.78 5.89
CA CYS A 28 -1.27 7.38 6.50
C CYS A 28 -1.08 6.21 7.48
N GLU A 29 -0.34 5.17 7.07
CA GLU A 29 0.00 4.02 7.92
C GLU A 29 0.67 4.47 9.23
N GLN A 30 1.75 5.26 9.12
CA GLN A 30 2.50 5.78 10.28
C GLN A 30 1.70 6.74 11.17
N THR A 31 0.58 7.27 10.66
CA THR A 31 -0.26 8.21 11.39
C THR A 31 -1.63 7.63 11.72
N ASN A 32 -1.87 6.34 11.52
CA ASN A 32 -3.18 5.71 11.78
C ASN A 32 -4.33 6.41 11.01
N ARG A 33 -4.16 6.61 9.70
CA ARG A 33 -5.21 7.05 8.75
C ARG A 33 -5.45 5.96 7.72
N ILE A 34 -6.63 5.97 7.10
CA ILE A 34 -6.99 5.06 6.01
C ILE A 34 -6.64 5.76 4.70
N CYS A 35 -5.77 5.16 3.89
CA CYS A 35 -5.42 5.69 2.57
C CYS A 35 -6.17 4.94 1.47
N TYR A 36 -6.83 5.67 0.59
CA TYR A 36 -7.27 5.16 -0.71
C TYR A 36 -6.38 5.80 -1.77
N THR A 37 -5.52 5.00 -2.37
CA THR A 37 -4.61 5.47 -3.42
C THR A 37 -4.96 4.85 -4.77
N ILE A 38 -4.78 5.61 -5.84
CA ILE A 38 -4.96 5.16 -7.21
C ILE A 38 -3.63 5.39 -7.94
N GLU A 39 -3.20 4.40 -8.70
CA GLU A 39 -2.05 4.49 -9.59
C GLU A 39 -2.37 3.73 -10.88
N LEU A 40 -2.03 4.35 -12.02
CA LEU A 40 -2.32 3.81 -13.35
C LEU A 40 -1.13 3.02 -13.91
N ASP A 41 0.09 3.46 -13.59
CA ASP A 41 1.30 2.77 -14.05
C ASP A 41 1.55 1.53 -13.18
N GLU A 42 1.54 0.38 -13.83
CA GLU A 42 1.73 -0.94 -13.20
C GLU A 42 3.02 -1.02 -12.36
N LYS A 43 4.11 -0.38 -12.81
CA LYS A 43 5.40 -0.42 -12.11
C LYS A 43 5.33 0.39 -10.83
N PHE A 44 4.64 1.52 -10.84
CA PHE A 44 4.44 2.31 -9.64
C PHE A 44 3.47 1.64 -8.67
N ALA A 45 2.42 0.96 -9.15
CA ALA A 45 1.55 0.15 -8.31
C ALA A 45 2.35 -0.95 -7.56
N ASP A 46 3.24 -1.67 -8.25
CA ASP A 46 4.12 -2.67 -7.63
C ASP A 46 5.07 -2.04 -6.60
N VAL A 47 5.67 -0.88 -6.92
CA VAL A 47 6.52 -0.14 -5.98
C VAL A 47 5.77 0.24 -4.71
N ILE A 48 4.53 0.74 -4.83
CA ILE A 48 3.69 1.13 -3.70
C ILE A 48 3.40 -0.09 -2.80
N ILE A 49 3.02 -1.22 -3.39
CA ILE A 49 2.68 -2.45 -2.65
C ILE A 49 3.91 -2.97 -1.90
N ASN A 50 5.05 -3.11 -2.57
CA ASN A 50 6.28 -3.59 -1.95
C ASN A 50 6.73 -2.69 -0.80
N ARG A 51 6.69 -1.37 -1.01
CA ARG A 51 7.02 -0.37 0.02
C ARG A 51 6.07 -0.44 1.22
N TYR A 52 4.78 -0.70 0.99
CA TYR A 52 3.81 -0.91 2.07
C TYR A 52 4.12 -2.18 2.87
N ILE A 53 4.39 -3.30 2.20
CA ILE A 53 4.73 -4.58 2.86
C ILE A 53 5.99 -4.43 3.72
N GLU A 54 7.03 -3.77 3.21
CA GLU A 54 8.25 -3.46 3.98
C GLU A 54 7.94 -2.64 5.24
N GLN A 55 7.05 -1.65 5.13
CA GLN A 55 6.64 -0.80 6.26
C GLN A 55 5.74 -1.53 7.27
N ALA A 56 4.85 -2.41 6.80
CA ALA A 56 3.93 -3.19 7.62
C ALA A 56 4.61 -4.41 8.27
N GLY A 57 5.72 -4.88 7.70
CA GLY A 57 6.50 -6.02 8.17
C GLY A 57 5.90 -7.39 7.81
N SER A 58 4.77 -7.43 7.10
CA SER A 58 4.11 -8.66 6.65
C SER A 58 3.21 -8.39 5.45
N ALA A 59 3.03 -9.41 4.60
CA ALA A 59 2.09 -9.41 3.49
C ALA A 59 0.76 -10.13 3.82
N GLU A 60 0.58 -10.61 5.05
CA GLU A 60 -0.56 -11.44 5.48
C GLU A 60 -1.93 -10.81 5.15
N ASN A 61 -2.04 -9.49 5.31
CA ASN A 61 -3.28 -8.74 5.06
C ASN A 61 -3.29 -8.02 3.70
N VAL A 62 -2.38 -8.38 2.80
CA VAL A 62 -2.30 -7.79 1.45
C VAL A 62 -2.94 -8.74 0.44
N PHE A 63 -3.95 -8.25 -0.26
CA PHE A 63 -4.68 -9.02 -1.27
C PHE A 63 -5.07 -8.11 -2.43
N VAL A 64 -5.27 -8.73 -3.59
CA VAL A 64 -5.87 -8.09 -4.76
C VAL A 64 -7.32 -8.52 -4.84
N GLU A 65 -8.22 -7.57 -5.06
CA GLU A 65 -9.64 -7.85 -5.30
C GLU A 65 -9.94 -7.68 -6.80
N ARG A 66 -10.50 -8.72 -7.44
CA ARG A 66 -10.96 -8.69 -8.84
C ARG A 66 -12.34 -9.35 -8.92
N ASP A 67 -13.31 -8.64 -9.48
CA ASP A 67 -14.69 -9.13 -9.64
C ASP A 67 -15.30 -9.69 -8.34
N GLY A 68 -14.99 -9.07 -7.19
CA GLY A 68 -15.43 -9.48 -5.86
C GLY A 68 -14.68 -10.68 -5.26
N VAL A 69 -13.68 -11.22 -5.95
CA VAL A 69 -12.80 -12.29 -5.47
C VAL A 69 -11.53 -11.70 -4.90
N LYS A 70 -11.21 -12.05 -3.65
CA LYS A 70 -9.95 -11.68 -3.00
C LYS A 70 -8.90 -12.75 -3.22
N ILE A 71 -7.75 -12.35 -3.75
CA ILE A 71 -6.59 -13.21 -4.00
C ILE A 71 -5.43 -12.69 -3.13
N PRO A 72 -4.89 -13.48 -2.20
CA PRO A 72 -3.74 -13.08 -1.40
C PRO A 72 -2.55 -12.67 -2.27
N TYR A 73 -1.85 -11.60 -1.90
CA TYR A 73 -0.71 -11.10 -2.68
C TYR A 73 0.45 -12.11 -2.75
N ALA A 74 0.60 -12.95 -1.72
CA ALA A 74 1.57 -14.03 -1.69
C ALA A 74 1.33 -15.10 -2.78
N GLU A 75 0.09 -15.30 -3.23
CA GLU A 75 -0.23 -16.24 -4.31
C GLU A 75 0.06 -15.66 -5.70
N LEU A 76 0.02 -14.33 -5.83
CA LEU A 76 0.23 -13.63 -7.10
C LEU A 76 1.70 -13.42 -7.46
N THR A 77 2.55 -13.25 -6.45
CA THR A 77 3.99 -13.02 -6.65
C THR A 77 4.78 -14.30 -6.88
N GLY A 78 4.12 -15.48 -6.88
CA GLY A 78 4.77 -16.75 -7.22
C GLY A 78 6.05 -16.99 -6.41
N GLY A 79 5.99 -16.84 -5.08
CA GLY A 79 7.11 -17.16 -4.20
C GLY A 79 8.44 -16.53 -4.64
N VAL A 80 8.55 -15.19 -4.65
CA VAL A 80 9.87 -14.55 -4.75
C VAL A 80 10.62 -14.75 -3.43
N VAL A 81 11.20 -15.94 -3.28
CA VAL A 81 12.38 -16.14 -2.42
C VAL A 81 13.54 -15.52 -3.19
N LYS A 82 13.92 -14.28 -2.86
CA LYS A 82 15.23 -13.75 -3.23
C LYS A 82 16.20 -14.05 -2.09
N GLY A 83 17.22 -14.86 -2.39
CA GLY A 83 18.50 -14.84 -1.67
C GLY A 83 19.11 -16.21 -1.39
N ASN A 84 19.60 -16.90 -2.42
CA ASN A 84 20.81 -17.73 -2.31
C ASN A 84 21.75 -17.29 -3.44
N GLU A 85 22.65 -16.36 -3.11
CA GLU A 85 24.05 -16.33 -3.57
C GLU A 85 24.91 -15.99 -2.36
#